data_AF-A0A642UPA7-F1
#
_entry.id   AF-A0A642UPA7-F1
#
_cell.length_a   1.000
_cell.length_b   1.000
_cell.length_c   1.000
_cell.angle_alpha   90.00
_cell.angle_beta   90.00
_cell.angle_gamma   90.00
#
_symmetry.space_group_name_H-M   'P 1'
#
loop_
_entity.id
_entity.type
_entity.pdbx_description
1 polymer ?
#
loop_
_entity_poly.entity_id
_entity_poly.type
_entity_poly.pdbx_seq_one_letter_code
_entity_poly.pdbx_strand_id
1 'polypeptide(L)'
;MSVALHDLPNEVIFKVFENMSVDECIDIAQTPGLNPQAKAVAEARVYRGPQLITNQRSQHRGHHKLVLSLTEFFDLIKSSPHYRHSVPQSLEVRIVRTGPGYVEFVREMRLLMEAIACPPSLEAQSYFENTISQWSAVIDARLMLMENPTVVSTVILSFVICAMQNPSFRDKLVSLALRDCEIGTMYVEQWLRIFLQFSRLHTLDLTGVLLRGSDACHLRVPPTLRRLVLNGNPLCEIEDEWVEHLPPSLTTLELRSCWLGNFQLQYPLTKYLPKLRVLNLQDNPLLTFLDVHTFRRAHHLTVYLSGTQLVEYNRHQVTEAVPGITLVMKRYSIS
;
A
#
# COMPACT_ATOMS: atom_id res chain seq x y z
N MET A 1 9.88 38.98 -32.89
CA MET A 1 8.60 39.13 -32.16
C MET A 1 8.42 37.89 -31.32
N SER A 2 8.61 37.95 -30.00
CA SER A 2 8.19 36.83 -29.13
C SER A 2 6.69 36.99 -28.91
N VAL A 3 5.88 36.12 -29.52
CA VAL A 3 4.46 36.03 -29.16
C VAL A 3 4.43 35.53 -27.73
N ALA A 4 3.93 36.34 -26.82
CA ALA A 4 3.87 35.94 -25.43
C ALA A 4 2.73 34.94 -25.26
N LEU A 5 2.90 33.95 -24.38
CA LEU A 5 1.93 32.87 -24.17
C LEU A 5 0.51 33.37 -23.86
N HIS A 6 0.40 34.61 -23.35
CA HIS A 6 -0.86 35.28 -23.01
C HIS A 6 -1.64 35.84 -24.20
N ASP A 7 -1.04 35.94 -25.37
CA ASP A 7 -1.69 36.42 -26.61
C ASP A 7 -2.30 35.28 -27.42
N LEU A 8 -2.11 34.03 -27.00
CA LEU A 8 -2.59 32.86 -27.71
C LEU A 8 -4.05 32.54 -27.36
N PRO A 9 -4.86 32.04 -28.32
CA PRO A 9 -6.19 31.52 -28.03
C PRO A 9 -6.15 30.37 -27.02
N ASN A 10 -7.22 30.20 -26.24
CA ASN A 10 -7.30 29.19 -25.17
C ASN A 10 -7.02 27.78 -25.68
N GLU A 11 -7.52 27.43 -26.86
CA GLU A 11 -7.34 26.12 -27.49
C GLU A 11 -5.85 25.85 -27.78
N VAL A 12 -5.09 26.90 -28.14
CA VAL A 12 -3.66 26.81 -28.38
C VAL A 12 -2.92 26.68 -27.06
N ILE A 13 -3.29 27.46 -26.04
CA ILE A 13 -2.72 27.37 -24.69
C ILE A 13 -2.90 25.95 -24.13
N PHE A 14 -4.10 25.38 -24.24
CA PHE A 14 -4.37 24.00 -23.82
C PHE A 14 -3.48 23.00 -24.55
N LYS A 15 -3.39 23.08 -25.88
CA LYS A 15 -2.52 22.19 -26.68
C LYS A 15 -1.05 22.34 -26.33
N VAL A 16 -0.58 23.55 -26.00
CA VAL A 16 0.80 23.76 -25.54
C VAL A 16 1.01 22.99 -24.23
N PHE A 17 0.19 23.23 -23.21
CA PHE A 17 0.31 22.54 -21.91
C PHE A 17 0.08 21.02 -21.98
N GLU A 18 -0.68 20.52 -22.96
CA GLU A 18 -0.81 19.08 -23.21
C GLU A 18 0.51 18.43 -23.65
N ASN A 19 1.34 19.18 -24.39
CA ASN A 19 2.63 18.73 -24.91
C ASN A 19 3.81 19.05 -23.99
N MET A 20 3.62 19.86 -22.94
CA MET A 20 4.66 20.17 -21.96
C MET A 20 4.77 19.09 -20.88
N SER A 21 5.98 18.94 -20.35
CA SER A 21 6.23 18.16 -19.16
C SER A 21 5.61 18.82 -17.92
N VAL A 22 5.46 18.05 -16.84
CA VAL A 22 4.88 18.57 -15.60
C VAL A 22 5.80 19.60 -14.95
N ASP A 23 7.12 19.37 -14.99
CA ASP A 23 8.12 20.30 -14.47
C ASP A 23 8.03 21.66 -15.18
N GLU A 24 7.93 21.66 -16.51
CA GLU A 24 7.73 22.90 -17.28
C GLU A 24 6.39 23.59 -16.96
N CYS A 25 5.32 22.82 -16.73
CA CYS A 25 4.04 23.38 -16.30
C CYS A 25 4.13 24.03 -14.92
N ILE A 26 4.92 23.45 -14.00
CA ILE A 26 5.17 24.01 -12.67
C ILE A 26 5.95 25.33 -12.79
N ASP A 27 7.03 25.34 -13.57
CA ASP A 27 7.86 26.54 -13.79
C ASP A 27 7.03 27.68 -14.40
N ILE A 28 6.18 27.36 -15.38
CA ILE A 28 5.27 28.33 -15.98
C ILE A 28 4.23 28.81 -14.96
N ALA A 29 3.59 27.91 -14.20
CA ALA A 29 2.59 28.29 -13.20
C ALA A 29 3.16 29.21 -12.10
N GLN A 30 4.47 29.11 -11.82
CA GLN A 30 5.20 29.96 -10.88
C GLN A 30 5.69 31.27 -11.50
N THR A 31 5.61 31.44 -12.83
CA THR A 31 6.11 32.62 -13.52
C THR A 31 5.26 33.87 -13.15
N PRO A 32 5.86 34.92 -12.58
CA PRO A 32 5.13 36.13 -12.23
C PRO A 32 4.59 36.84 -13.47
N GLY A 33 3.37 37.37 -13.38
CA GLY A 33 2.70 38.06 -14.50
C GLY A 33 2.09 37.13 -15.56
N LEU A 34 2.10 35.81 -15.34
CA LEU A 34 1.36 34.89 -16.21
C LEU A 34 -0.15 35.21 -16.15
N ASN A 35 -0.79 35.18 -17.31
CA ASN A 35 -2.24 35.34 -17.44
C ASN A 35 -2.97 34.35 -16.49
N PRO A 36 -3.98 34.79 -15.71
CA PRO A 36 -4.70 33.94 -14.77
C PRO A 36 -5.29 32.66 -15.38
N GLN A 37 -5.75 32.72 -16.63
CA GLN A 37 -6.30 31.58 -17.35
C GLN A 37 -5.21 30.59 -17.76
N ALA A 38 -4.10 31.06 -18.34
CA ALA A 38 -2.96 30.20 -18.65
C ALA A 38 -2.39 29.54 -17.39
N LYS A 39 -2.32 30.30 -16.28
CA LYS A 39 -1.95 29.79 -14.96
C LYS A 39 -2.92 28.71 -14.47
N ALA A 40 -4.23 28.94 -14.56
CA ALA A 40 -5.24 27.95 -14.16
C ALA A 40 -5.17 26.66 -15.00
N VAL A 41 -4.87 26.76 -16.30
CA VAL A 41 -4.67 25.59 -17.17
C VAL A 41 -3.41 24.81 -16.78
N ALA A 42 -2.29 25.51 -16.57
CA ALA A 42 -1.05 24.92 -16.10
C ALA A 42 -1.26 24.20 -14.75
N GLU A 43 -1.88 24.88 -13.79
CA GLU A 43 -2.20 24.33 -12.47
C GLU A 43 -3.13 23.11 -12.56
N ALA A 44 -4.22 23.19 -13.34
CA ALA A 44 -5.12 22.06 -13.55
C ALA A 44 -4.40 20.84 -14.16
N ARG A 45 -3.42 21.07 -15.05
CA ARG A 45 -2.60 20.03 -15.67
C ARG A 45 -1.68 19.35 -14.65
N VAL A 46 -1.07 20.14 -13.75
CA VAL A 46 -0.22 19.64 -12.67
C VAL A 46 -1.04 18.85 -11.65
N TYR A 47 -2.17 19.40 -11.20
CA TYR A 47 -2.90 18.87 -10.03
C TYR A 47 -3.85 17.71 -10.34
N ARG A 48 -4.35 17.53 -11.57
CA ARG A 48 -5.27 16.41 -11.91
C ARG A 48 -4.62 15.02 -11.98
N GLY A 49 -3.29 14.93 -11.95
CA GLY A 49 -2.57 13.67 -12.06
C GLY A 49 -2.57 12.79 -10.80
N PRO A 50 -1.93 11.61 -10.86
CA PRO A 50 -1.49 10.89 -9.67
C PRO A 50 -0.53 11.75 -8.85
N GLN A 51 -0.83 11.90 -7.56
CA GLN A 51 -0.04 12.69 -6.63
C GLN A 51 0.58 11.82 -5.55
N LEU A 52 1.78 12.20 -5.11
CA LEU A 52 2.51 11.54 -4.02
C LEU A 52 2.83 12.56 -2.93
N ILE A 53 2.44 12.26 -1.70
CA ILE A 53 2.90 12.97 -0.52
C ILE A 53 3.95 12.10 0.15
N THR A 54 5.18 12.60 0.30
CA THR A 54 6.28 11.82 0.86
C THR A 54 7.33 12.67 1.57
N ASN A 55 7.99 12.07 2.57
CA ASN A 55 9.18 12.60 3.21
C ASN A 55 10.49 12.21 2.50
N GLN A 56 10.45 11.50 1.35
CA GLN A 56 11.62 11.06 0.59
C GLN A 56 11.60 11.53 -0.88
N ARG A 57 11.51 12.85 -1.11
CA ARG A 57 11.34 13.38 -2.48
C ARG A 57 12.44 13.00 -3.46
N SER A 58 13.69 13.00 -3.02
CA SER A 58 14.85 12.75 -3.90
C SER A 58 14.86 11.34 -4.50
N GLN A 59 14.07 10.40 -3.95
CA GLN A 59 14.05 9.00 -4.36
C GLN A 59 12.88 8.66 -5.31
N HIS A 60 11.98 9.62 -5.59
CA HIS A 60 10.72 9.34 -6.27
C HIS A 60 10.45 10.33 -7.41
N ARG A 61 10.97 10.02 -8.59
CA ARG A 61 10.48 10.55 -9.89
C ARG A 61 9.86 9.42 -10.71
N GLY A 62 8.86 8.77 -10.12
CA GLY A 62 8.14 7.66 -10.72
C GLY A 62 7.01 8.14 -11.64
N HIS A 63 5.89 7.41 -11.63
CA HIS A 63 4.68 7.71 -12.42
C HIS A 63 3.83 8.87 -11.86
N HIS A 64 4.22 9.45 -10.74
CA HIS A 64 3.50 10.55 -10.09
C HIS A 64 3.83 11.88 -10.76
N LYS A 65 2.82 12.71 -11.00
CA LYS A 65 3.00 14.03 -11.62
C LYS A 65 3.44 15.08 -10.60
N LEU A 66 2.94 14.98 -9.38
CA LEU A 66 3.21 15.94 -8.31
C LEU A 66 3.70 15.19 -7.08
N VAL A 67 4.85 15.61 -6.56
CA VAL A 67 5.48 15.03 -5.36
C VAL A 67 5.66 16.15 -4.33
N LEU A 68 4.96 16.06 -3.21
CA LEU A 68 4.94 17.06 -2.15
C LEU A 68 5.44 16.47 -0.83
N SER A 69 5.94 17.32 0.08
CA SER A 69 5.97 16.93 1.50
C SER A 69 4.58 17.15 2.12
N LEU A 70 4.35 16.63 3.33
CA LEU A 70 3.11 16.90 4.06
C LEU A 70 2.90 18.39 4.29
N THR A 71 3.94 19.12 4.72
CA THR A 71 3.87 20.57 4.93
C THR A 71 3.46 21.31 3.65
N GLU A 72 4.11 21.03 2.51
CA GLU A 72 3.75 21.66 1.25
C GLU A 72 2.33 21.32 0.79
N PHE A 73 1.90 20.08 0.99
CA PHE A 73 0.53 19.68 0.68
C PHE A 73 -0.47 20.52 1.47
N PHE A 74 -0.24 20.72 2.78
CA PHE A 74 -1.11 21.57 3.59
C PHE A 74 -1.04 23.04 3.19
N ASP A 75 0.14 23.55 2.91
CA ASP A 75 0.32 24.92 2.45
C ASP A 75 -0.36 25.14 1.10
N LEU A 76 -0.32 24.16 0.20
CA LEU A 76 -0.98 24.21 -1.10
C LEU A 76 -2.50 24.18 -0.98
N ILE A 77 -3.05 23.34 -0.09
CA ILE A 77 -4.49 23.35 0.22
C ILE A 77 -4.94 24.72 0.73
N LYS A 78 -4.16 25.33 1.62
CA LYS A 78 -4.50 26.64 2.21
C LYS A 78 -4.36 27.78 1.21
N SER A 79 -3.27 27.79 0.45
CA SER A 79 -2.88 28.92 -0.40
C SER A 79 -3.48 28.88 -1.82
N SER A 80 -3.82 27.70 -2.36
CA SER A 80 -4.30 27.56 -3.74
C SER A 80 -5.76 27.13 -3.82
N PRO A 81 -6.69 28.03 -4.16
CA PRO A 81 -8.08 27.67 -4.49
C PRO A 81 -8.16 26.68 -5.65
N HIS A 82 -7.30 26.79 -6.67
CA HIS A 82 -7.32 25.88 -7.81
C HIS A 82 -6.98 24.45 -7.42
N TYR A 83 -6.00 24.28 -6.51
CA TYR A 83 -5.66 22.97 -5.98
C TYR A 83 -6.85 22.34 -5.25
N ARG A 84 -7.56 23.11 -4.40
CA ARG A 84 -8.73 22.63 -3.66
C ARG A 84 -9.86 22.12 -4.54
N HIS A 85 -10.03 22.68 -5.74
CA HIS A 85 -11.05 22.24 -6.70
C HIS A 85 -10.54 21.20 -7.70
N SER A 86 -9.23 20.90 -7.66
CA SER A 86 -8.64 19.89 -8.52
C SER A 86 -8.79 18.51 -7.89
N VAL A 87 -9.50 17.62 -8.58
CA VAL A 87 -9.67 16.22 -8.17
C VAL A 87 -8.43 15.44 -8.62
N PRO A 88 -7.58 14.96 -7.71
CA PRO A 88 -6.49 14.08 -8.09
C PRO A 88 -7.08 12.75 -8.54
N GLN A 89 -6.49 12.15 -9.58
CA GLN A 89 -6.88 10.80 -10.03
C GLN A 89 -6.63 9.75 -8.93
N SER A 90 -5.54 9.92 -8.19
CA SER A 90 -5.17 9.10 -7.03
C SER A 90 -4.23 9.88 -6.14
N LEU A 91 -4.44 9.79 -4.84
CA LEU A 91 -3.50 10.29 -3.84
C LEU A 91 -2.78 9.12 -3.16
N GLU A 92 -1.45 9.11 -3.21
CA GLU A 92 -0.63 8.20 -2.42
C GLU A 92 0.10 8.99 -1.32
N VAL A 93 0.03 8.50 -0.09
CA VAL A 93 0.80 9.01 1.04
C VAL A 93 1.84 7.98 1.39
N ARG A 94 3.11 8.36 1.33
CA ARG A 94 4.25 7.48 1.60
C ARG A 94 5.18 8.10 2.63
N ILE A 95 5.12 7.61 3.86
CA ILE A 95 5.99 8.03 4.95
C ILE A 95 6.96 6.89 5.23
N VAL A 96 8.24 7.14 4.94
CA VAL A 96 9.29 6.15 5.11
C VAL A 96 10.30 6.69 6.10
N ARG A 97 10.58 5.94 7.13
CA ARG A 97 11.62 6.29 8.07
C ARG A 97 13.00 6.18 7.42
N THR A 98 13.81 7.22 7.56
CA THR A 98 15.24 7.19 7.25
C THR A 98 16.02 6.80 8.51
N GLY A 99 17.20 6.18 8.38
CA GLY A 99 17.95 5.56 9.49
C GLY A 99 17.92 6.35 10.82
N PRO A 100 18.60 7.50 10.93
CA PRO A 100 18.56 8.33 12.16
C PRO A 100 17.28 9.18 12.29
N GLY A 101 16.37 9.16 11.31
CA GLY A 101 15.22 10.06 11.18
C GLY A 101 14.00 9.69 12.04
N TYR A 102 14.18 9.08 13.22
CA TYR A 102 13.08 8.69 14.10
C TYR A 102 12.18 9.87 14.48
N VAL A 103 12.78 10.98 14.95
CA VAL A 103 12.03 12.18 15.38
C VAL A 103 11.23 12.76 14.22
N GLU A 104 11.84 12.80 13.03
CA GLU A 104 11.19 13.28 11.82
C GLU A 104 10.03 12.36 11.42
N PHE A 105 10.22 11.04 11.43
CA PHE A 105 9.15 10.09 11.15
C PHE A 105 7.95 10.28 12.09
N VAL A 106 8.19 10.38 13.40
CA VAL A 106 7.11 10.62 14.37
C VAL A 106 6.43 11.97 14.12
N ARG A 107 7.19 13.02 13.80
CA ARG A 107 6.64 14.34 13.44
C ARG A 107 5.75 14.28 12.21
N GLU A 108 6.19 13.64 11.13
CA GLU A 108 5.44 13.48 9.89
C GLU A 108 4.17 12.64 10.12
N MET A 109 4.26 11.55 10.91
CA MET A 109 3.09 10.76 11.30
C MET A 109 2.07 11.58 12.09
N ARG A 110 2.52 12.46 12.99
CA ARG A 110 1.62 13.37 13.73
C ARG A 110 0.96 14.38 12.82
N LEU A 111 1.69 15.00 11.89
CA LEU A 111 1.12 15.90 10.90
C LEU A 111 0.06 15.21 10.03
N LEU A 112 0.32 13.97 9.61
CA LEU A 112 -0.68 13.17 8.90
C LEU A 112 -1.90 12.89 9.79
N MET A 113 -1.69 12.52 11.06
CA MET A 113 -2.78 12.29 12.00
C MET A 113 -3.63 13.55 12.23
N GLU A 114 -3.02 14.72 12.37
CA GLU A 114 -3.73 16.00 12.51
C GLU A 114 -4.63 16.29 11.31
N ALA A 115 -4.19 15.92 10.11
CA ALA A 115 -4.97 16.09 8.89
C ALA A 115 -6.17 15.14 8.77
N ILE A 116 -6.08 13.96 9.38
CA ILE A 116 -7.14 12.95 9.38
C ILE A 116 -7.99 12.97 10.65
N ALA A 117 -7.57 13.68 11.70
CA ALA A 117 -8.23 13.72 13.00
C ALA A 117 -9.65 14.27 12.94
N CYS A 118 -10.42 14.04 14.01
CA CYS A 118 -11.78 14.53 14.16
C CYS A 118 -11.95 15.27 15.51
N PRO A 119 -12.31 16.57 15.56
CA PRO A 119 -12.48 17.47 14.42
C PRO A 119 -11.11 17.95 13.89
N PRO A 120 -10.90 17.98 12.57
CA PRO A 120 -9.64 18.35 11.94
C PRO A 120 -9.49 19.86 11.75
N SER A 121 -8.35 20.29 11.20
CA SER A 121 -8.30 21.56 10.47
C SER A 121 -9.33 21.54 9.33
N LEU A 122 -10.25 22.52 9.32
CA LEU A 122 -11.41 22.59 8.42
C LEU A 122 -11.04 22.40 6.93
N GLU A 123 -9.89 22.91 6.49
CA GLU A 123 -9.51 22.92 5.07
C GLU A 123 -9.03 21.56 4.57
N ALA A 124 -8.16 20.87 5.32
CA ALA A 124 -7.61 19.58 4.91
C ALA A 124 -8.70 18.51 4.86
N GLN A 125 -9.57 18.46 5.86
CA GLN A 125 -10.71 17.54 5.85
C GLN A 125 -11.65 17.80 4.70
N SER A 126 -12.04 19.06 4.48
CA SER A 126 -12.91 19.41 3.36
C SER A 126 -12.31 18.94 2.03
N TYR A 127 -10.99 19.01 1.87
CA TYR A 127 -10.31 18.48 0.70
C TYR A 127 -10.43 16.94 0.60
N PHE A 128 -10.14 16.20 1.67
CA PHE A 128 -10.28 14.74 1.67
C PHE A 128 -11.73 14.27 1.52
N GLU A 129 -12.68 15.00 2.09
CA GLU A 129 -14.10 14.69 2.08
C GLU A 129 -14.73 14.98 0.72
N ASN A 130 -14.45 16.15 0.14
CA ASN A 130 -15.15 16.62 -1.05
C ASN A 130 -14.38 16.36 -2.36
N THR A 131 -13.06 16.24 -2.30
CA THR A 131 -12.22 16.25 -3.51
C THR A 131 -11.55 14.91 -3.78
N ILE A 132 -10.98 14.28 -2.75
CA ILE A 132 -10.30 13.00 -2.92
C ILE A 132 -11.34 11.88 -3.02
N SER A 133 -11.29 11.08 -4.09
CA SER A 133 -12.22 9.96 -4.31
C SER A 133 -11.71 8.62 -3.77
N GLN A 134 -10.39 8.47 -3.74
CA GLN A 134 -9.67 7.32 -3.20
C GLN A 134 -8.23 7.72 -2.86
N TRP A 135 -7.64 7.02 -1.88
CA TRP A 135 -6.25 7.22 -1.52
C TRP A 135 -5.58 5.93 -1.03
N SER A 136 -4.25 5.94 -1.03
CA SER A 136 -3.42 4.83 -0.57
C SER A 136 -2.39 5.34 0.44
N ALA A 137 -2.04 4.51 1.42
CA ALA A 137 -1.03 4.82 2.42
C ALA A 137 0.07 3.74 2.46
N VAL A 138 1.32 4.18 2.52
CA VAL A 138 2.50 3.35 2.75
C VAL A 138 3.28 3.94 3.91
N ILE A 139 3.27 3.25 5.03
CA ILE A 139 4.00 3.61 6.24
C ILE A 139 5.07 2.55 6.45
N ASP A 140 6.32 2.93 6.24
CA ASP A 140 7.48 2.04 6.34
C ASP A 140 8.39 2.54 7.46
N ALA A 141 8.44 1.77 8.55
CA ALA A 141 9.15 2.16 9.75
C ALA A 141 10.62 1.75 9.76
N ARG A 142 11.08 0.86 8.86
CA ARG A 142 12.47 0.38 8.76
C ARG A 142 13.16 0.21 10.12
N LEU A 143 12.59 -0.61 10.99
CA LEU A 143 13.12 -0.83 12.34
C LEU A 143 14.62 -1.13 12.34
N MET A 144 15.33 -0.44 13.23
CA MET A 144 16.74 -0.65 13.52
C MET A 144 16.87 -1.26 14.92
N LEU A 145 17.82 -2.18 15.11
CA LEU A 145 17.97 -3.01 16.33
C LEU A 145 18.16 -2.26 17.66
N MET A 146 18.39 -0.95 17.66
CA MET A 146 18.90 -0.19 18.81
C MET A 146 17.92 0.84 19.42
N GLU A 147 16.65 0.84 19.02
CA GLU A 147 15.74 1.94 19.35
C GLU A 147 14.47 1.47 20.04
N ASN A 148 13.69 2.42 20.57
CA ASN A 148 12.45 2.16 21.30
C ASN A 148 11.31 1.82 20.30
N PRO A 149 10.99 0.53 20.09
CA PRO A 149 10.00 0.12 19.09
C PRO A 149 8.59 0.54 19.51
N THR A 150 8.33 0.69 20.81
CA THR A 150 7.02 0.99 21.38
C THR A 150 6.48 2.33 20.91
N VAL A 151 7.32 3.37 20.78
CA VAL A 151 6.82 4.68 20.33
C VAL A 151 6.46 4.67 18.85
N VAL A 152 7.27 3.98 18.03
CA VAL A 152 7.00 3.80 16.59
C VAL A 152 5.72 2.99 16.39
N SER A 153 5.58 1.86 17.09
CA SER A 153 4.37 1.04 17.04
C SER A 153 3.14 1.82 17.52
N THR A 154 3.26 2.57 18.62
CA THR A 154 2.16 3.41 19.13
C THR A 154 1.73 4.46 18.11
N VAL A 155 2.66 5.20 17.47
CA VAL A 155 2.27 6.24 16.51
C VAL A 155 1.61 5.65 15.26
N ILE A 156 2.05 4.47 14.81
CA ILE A 156 1.43 3.76 13.67
C ILE A 156 0.02 3.28 14.04
N LEU A 157 -0.15 2.67 15.21
CA LEU A 157 -1.47 2.23 15.69
C LEU A 157 -2.41 3.42 15.90
N SER A 158 -1.92 4.54 16.46
CA SER A 158 -2.69 5.78 16.57
C SER A 158 -3.15 6.28 15.21
N PHE A 159 -2.28 6.23 14.18
CA PHE A 159 -2.67 6.59 12.82
C PHE A 159 -3.79 5.69 12.28
N VAL A 160 -3.67 4.36 12.42
CA VAL A 160 -4.69 3.41 11.95
C VAL A 160 -6.03 3.64 12.64
N ILE A 161 -6.02 3.88 13.96
CA ILE A 161 -7.22 4.19 14.74
C ILE A 161 -7.84 5.51 14.25
N CYS A 162 -7.04 6.54 14.08
CA CYS A 162 -7.49 7.86 13.65
C CYS A 162 -8.09 7.80 12.23
N ALA A 163 -7.45 7.08 11.31
CA ALA A 163 -7.96 6.84 9.96
C ALA A 163 -9.29 6.08 9.95
N MET A 164 -9.47 5.12 10.87
CA MET A 164 -10.73 4.38 11.01
C MET A 164 -11.86 5.25 11.59
N GLN A 165 -11.55 6.13 12.54
CA GLN A 165 -12.54 6.98 13.18
C GLN A 165 -13.10 8.07 12.25
N ASN A 166 -12.38 8.43 11.19
CA ASN A 166 -12.81 9.44 10.23
C ASN A 166 -13.43 8.80 8.97
N PRO A 167 -14.77 8.88 8.78
CA PRO A 167 -15.45 8.26 7.64
C PRO A 167 -14.93 8.73 6.27
N SER A 168 -14.61 10.02 6.14
CA SER A 168 -14.10 10.64 4.91
C SER A 168 -12.78 10.00 4.43
N PHE A 169 -12.00 9.45 5.35
CA PHE A 169 -10.76 8.74 5.06
C PHE A 169 -10.98 7.23 4.98
N ARG A 170 -11.65 6.66 5.98
CA ARG A 170 -11.93 5.22 6.11
C ARG A 170 -12.58 4.66 4.84
N ASP A 171 -13.63 5.34 4.35
CA ASP A 171 -14.45 4.85 3.25
C ASP A 171 -13.83 5.12 1.87
N LYS A 172 -12.60 5.66 1.83
CA LYS A 172 -11.86 5.99 0.60
C LYS A 172 -10.47 5.35 0.52
N LEU A 173 -10.02 4.71 1.59
CA LEU A 173 -8.72 4.03 1.63
C LEU A 173 -8.79 2.74 0.81
N VAL A 174 -8.01 2.66 -0.28
CA VAL A 174 -8.01 1.50 -1.19
C VAL A 174 -6.80 0.58 -1.02
N SER A 175 -5.70 1.11 -0.48
CA SER A 175 -4.49 0.35 -0.20
C SER A 175 -3.82 0.87 1.07
N LEU A 176 -3.43 -0.05 1.96
CA LEU A 176 -2.69 0.26 3.17
C LEU A 176 -1.49 -0.67 3.30
N ALA A 177 -0.30 -0.10 3.42
CA ALA A 177 0.91 -0.83 3.75
C ALA A 177 1.50 -0.31 5.06
N LEU A 178 1.66 -1.21 6.03
CA LEU A 178 2.36 -1.01 7.28
C LEU A 178 3.55 -1.97 7.26
N ARG A 179 4.77 -1.43 7.19
CA ARG A 179 5.97 -2.23 6.98
C ARG A 179 7.01 -2.04 8.06
N ASP A 180 7.70 -3.14 8.36
CA ASP A 180 8.91 -3.18 9.18
C ASP A 180 8.72 -2.42 10.51
N CYS A 181 7.60 -2.71 11.20
CA CYS A 181 7.19 -2.11 12.48
C CYS A 181 6.79 -3.19 13.51
N GLU A 182 6.96 -3.00 14.82
CA GLU A 182 6.71 -4.08 15.80
C GLU A 182 5.25 -4.10 16.30
N ILE A 183 4.29 -3.70 15.48
CA ILE A 183 2.88 -3.60 15.91
C ILE A 183 2.27 -4.98 16.25
N GLY A 184 2.82 -6.06 15.69
CA GLY A 184 2.48 -7.45 16.03
C GLY A 184 2.88 -7.88 17.44
N THR A 185 3.53 -7.02 18.22
CA THR A 185 3.86 -7.29 19.63
C THR A 185 2.88 -6.62 20.61
N MET A 186 1.95 -5.80 20.13
CA MET A 186 1.08 -4.95 20.96
C MET A 186 -0.39 -5.09 20.58
N TYR A 187 -1.25 -5.55 21.50
CA TYR A 187 -2.71 -5.55 21.37
C TYR A 187 -3.22 -6.11 20.03
N VAL A 188 -2.64 -7.24 19.61
CA VAL A 188 -2.72 -7.74 18.24
C VAL A 188 -4.16 -8.03 17.80
N GLU A 189 -4.91 -8.73 18.64
CA GLU A 189 -6.32 -9.05 18.39
C GLU A 189 -7.16 -7.77 18.17
N GLN A 190 -6.91 -6.71 18.96
CA GLN A 190 -7.70 -5.49 18.90
C GLN A 190 -7.48 -4.72 17.60
N TRP A 191 -6.22 -4.49 17.19
CA TRP A 191 -5.97 -3.68 16.01
C TRP A 191 -6.18 -4.45 14.70
N LEU A 192 -6.00 -5.78 14.68
CA LEU A 192 -6.30 -6.60 13.51
C LEU A 192 -7.78 -6.52 13.09
N ARG A 193 -8.69 -6.30 14.03
CA ARG A 193 -10.13 -6.11 13.75
C ARG A 193 -10.46 -4.76 13.12
N ILE A 194 -9.59 -3.76 13.27
CA ILE A 194 -9.81 -2.41 12.73
C ILE A 194 -9.91 -2.47 11.21
N PHE A 195 -9.19 -3.39 10.54
CA PHE A 195 -9.18 -3.42 9.08
C PHE A 195 -10.52 -3.71 8.44
N LEU A 196 -11.42 -4.42 9.13
CA LEU A 196 -12.81 -4.63 8.67
C LEU A 196 -13.56 -3.33 8.39
N GLN A 197 -13.17 -2.24 9.04
CA GLN A 197 -13.83 -0.95 8.91
C GLN A 197 -13.50 -0.26 7.57
N PHE A 198 -12.40 -0.63 6.91
CA PHE A 198 -12.02 -0.03 5.62
C PHE A 198 -12.73 -0.74 4.45
N SER A 199 -14.01 -0.41 4.25
CA SER A 199 -14.92 -1.07 3.30
C SER A 199 -14.40 -1.16 1.85
N ARG A 200 -13.55 -0.22 1.42
CA ARG A 200 -12.96 -0.16 0.06
C ARG A 200 -11.50 -0.66 -0.01
N LEU A 201 -10.97 -1.24 1.05
CA LEU A 201 -9.58 -1.71 1.08
C LEU A 201 -9.41 -2.93 0.16
N HIS A 202 -8.60 -2.79 -0.88
CA HIS A 202 -8.31 -3.84 -1.85
C HIS A 202 -6.93 -4.48 -1.61
N THR A 203 -5.99 -3.72 -1.06
CA THR A 203 -4.63 -4.20 -0.76
C THR A 203 -4.30 -3.89 0.68
N LEU A 204 -3.87 -4.92 1.41
CA LEU A 204 -3.34 -4.80 2.75
C LEU A 204 -1.97 -5.46 2.77
N ASP A 205 -0.97 -4.69 3.18
CA ASP A 205 0.41 -5.13 3.30
C ASP A 205 0.87 -4.91 4.74
N LEU A 206 1.18 -6.00 5.41
CA LEU A 206 1.68 -6.07 6.77
C LEU A 206 3.07 -6.73 6.75
N THR A 207 3.94 -6.34 5.83
CA THR A 207 5.30 -6.91 5.74
C THR A 207 6.10 -6.59 6.99
N GLY A 208 6.74 -7.61 7.59
CA GLY A 208 7.70 -7.42 8.69
C GLY A 208 7.08 -6.77 9.93
N VAL A 209 5.79 -7.02 10.20
CA VAL A 209 5.11 -6.42 11.36
C VAL A 209 5.26 -7.23 12.66
N LEU A 210 6.04 -8.32 12.61
CA LEU A 210 6.23 -9.32 13.67
C LEU A 210 4.95 -10.05 14.11
N LEU A 211 3.99 -10.26 13.19
CA LEU A 211 2.81 -11.10 13.46
C LEU A 211 3.21 -12.58 13.63
N ARG A 212 2.76 -13.22 14.70
CA ARG A 212 3.00 -14.66 14.92
C ARG A 212 1.83 -15.47 14.36
N GLY A 213 2.05 -16.77 14.13
CA GLY A 213 1.02 -17.68 13.61
C GLY A 213 -0.28 -17.66 14.42
N SER A 214 -0.15 -17.71 15.76
CA SER A 214 -1.29 -17.64 16.68
C SER A 214 -2.07 -16.32 16.60
N ASP A 215 -1.43 -15.24 16.18
CA ASP A 215 -2.08 -13.93 16.07
C ASP A 215 -2.81 -13.78 14.74
N ALA A 216 -2.30 -14.41 13.69
CA ALA A 216 -2.84 -14.33 12.34
C ALA A 216 -4.30 -14.81 12.29
N CYS A 217 -4.69 -15.78 13.13
CA CYS A 217 -6.07 -16.26 13.23
C CYS A 217 -7.07 -15.16 13.65
N HIS A 218 -6.62 -14.05 14.23
CA HIS A 218 -7.44 -12.89 14.57
C HIS A 218 -7.52 -11.84 13.47
N LEU A 219 -6.74 -11.98 12.38
CA LEU A 219 -6.80 -11.08 11.24
C LEU A 219 -8.20 -11.14 10.62
N ARG A 220 -8.89 -10.00 10.63
CA ARG A 220 -10.19 -9.84 9.97
C ARG A 220 -10.07 -8.70 8.97
N VAL A 221 -10.34 -9.02 7.71
CA VAL A 221 -10.15 -8.10 6.59
C VAL A 221 -11.45 -7.95 5.81
N PRO A 222 -11.66 -6.81 5.13
CA PRO A 222 -12.92 -6.55 4.47
C PRO A 222 -13.14 -7.49 3.28
N PRO A 223 -14.41 -7.80 2.93
CA PRO A 223 -14.73 -8.73 1.84
C PRO A 223 -14.31 -8.22 0.46
N THR A 224 -13.87 -6.97 0.34
CA THR A 224 -13.34 -6.36 -0.88
C THR A 224 -11.85 -6.60 -1.10
N LEU A 225 -11.13 -7.13 -0.10
CA LEU A 225 -9.68 -7.33 -0.16
C LEU A 225 -9.28 -8.32 -1.26
N ARG A 226 -8.39 -7.90 -2.15
CA ARG A 226 -7.89 -8.71 -3.28
C ARG A 226 -6.44 -9.14 -3.11
N ARG A 227 -5.66 -8.41 -2.34
CA ARG A 227 -4.24 -8.69 -2.09
C ARG A 227 -3.93 -8.57 -0.61
N LEU A 228 -3.35 -9.62 -0.05
CA LEU A 228 -2.84 -9.66 1.32
C LEU A 228 -1.35 -10.02 1.27
N VAL A 229 -0.52 -9.18 1.88
CA VAL A 229 0.93 -9.38 2.00
C VAL A 229 1.29 -9.50 3.47
N LEU A 230 1.85 -10.64 3.86
CA LEU A 230 2.30 -10.94 5.22
C LEU A 230 3.78 -11.34 5.24
N ASN A 231 4.55 -10.90 4.25
CA ASN A 231 5.95 -11.27 4.11
C ASN A 231 6.77 -10.94 5.37
N GLY A 232 7.77 -11.76 5.69
CA GLY A 232 8.69 -11.50 6.80
C GLY A 232 8.08 -11.58 8.20
N ASN A 233 6.87 -12.12 8.35
CA ASN A 233 6.25 -12.36 9.66
C ASN A 233 6.53 -13.80 10.14
N PRO A 234 6.85 -14.03 11.42
CA PRO A 234 7.12 -15.37 11.96
C PRO A 234 5.83 -16.19 12.14
N LEU A 235 5.20 -16.60 11.03
CA LEU A 235 3.93 -17.34 11.07
C LEU A 235 4.13 -18.81 11.45
N CYS A 236 5.24 -19.42 11.03
CA CYS A 236 5.61 -20.83 11.26
C CYS A 236 4.66 -21.88 10.64
N GLU A 237 3.36 -21.73 10.81
CA GLU A 237 2.31 -22.66 10.36
C GLU A 237 1.10 -21.89 9.81
N ILE A 238 0.39 -22.54 8.89
CA ILE A 238 -0.83 -22.03 8.25
C ILE A 238 -1.96 -23.01 8.59
N GLU A 239 -2.89 -22.58 9.45
CA GLU A 239 -4.02 -23.39 9.90
C GLU A 239 -5.28 -23.14 9.07
N ASP A 240 -6.15 -24.16 8.95
CA ASP A 240 -7.45 -24.04 8.28
C ASP A 240 -8.31 -22.90 8.82
N GLU A 241 -8.32 -22.71 10.15
CA GLU A 241 -9.10 -21.65 10.80
C GLU A 241 -8.67 -20.26 10.31
N TRP A 242 -7.37 -20.02 10.14
CA TRP A 242 -6.88 -18.74 9.64
C TRP A 242 -7.31 -18.51 8.19
N VAL A 243 -7.15 -19.52 7.33
CA VAL A 243 -7.51 -19.42 5.90
C VAL A 243 -9.02 -19.25 5.71
N GLU A 244 -9.84 -19.83 6.57
CA GLU A 244 -11.30 -19.67 6.56
C GLU A 244 -11.75 -18.22 6.83
N HIS A 245 -10.98 -17.45 7.60
CA HIS A 245 -11.28 -16.05 7.88
C HIS A 245 -10.82 -15.09 6.77
N LEU A 246 -10.06 -15.58 5.77
CA LEU A 246 -9.66 -14.78 4.62
C LEU A 246 -10.82 -14.63 3.62
N PRO A 247 -10.93 -13.49 2.92
CA PRO A 247 -12.10 -13.19 2.12
C PRO A 247 -12.05 -13.95 0.78
N PRO A 248 -13.17 -14.45 0.27
CA PRO A 248 -13.22 -15.21 -0.99
C PRO A 248 -12.90 -14.36 -2.24
N SER A 249 -12.81 -13.03 -2.08
CA SER A 249 -12.36 -12.08 -3.10
C SER A 249 -10.84 -12.06 -3.28
N LEU A 250 -10.08 -12.66 -2.37
CA LEU A 250 -8.62 -12.66 -2.39
C LEU A 250 -8.09 -13.34 -3.66
N THR A 251 -7.20 -12.63 -4.35
CA THR A 251 -6.57 -13.08 -5.61
C THR A 251 -5.07 -13.29 -5.46
N THR A 252 -4.45 -12.62 -4.49
CA THR A 252 -3.01 -12.69 -4.22
C THR A 252 -2.79 -12.80 -2.71
N LEU A 253 -2.08 -13.85 -2.30
CA LEU A 253 -1.63 -14.08 -0.93
C LEU A 253 -0.11 -14.22 -0.93
N GLU A 254 0.57 -13.36 -0.19
CA GLU A 254 2.03 -13.36 -0.12
C GLU A 254 2.51 -13.67 1.30
N LEU A 255 3.26 -14.77 1.40
CA LEU A 255 3.79 -15.36 2.63
C LEU A 255 5.30 -15.63 2.47
N ARG A 256 6.00 -14.70 1.82
CA ARG A 256 7.44 -14.81 1.60
C ARG A 256 8.19 -14.66 2.92
N SER A 257 9.18 -15.51 3.17
CA SER A 257 10.01 -15.41 4.39
C SER A 257 9.21 -15.43 5.69
N CYS A 258 8.18 -16.26 5.76
CA CYS A 258 7.32 -16.42 6.94
C CYS A 258 7.73 -17.57 7.88
N TRP A 259 8.88 -18.20 7.60
CA TRP A 259 9.42 -19.36 8.31
C TRP A 259 8.47 -20.56 8.33
N LEU A 260 7.66 -20.72 7.28
CA LEU A 260 6.70 -21.80 7.19
C LEU A 260 7.43 -23.16 7.13
N GLY A 261 7.06 -24.09 8.00
CA GLY A 261 7.58 -25.46 7.98
C GLY A 261 6.83 -26.37 6.99
N ASN A 262 5.50 -26.28 7.03
CA ASN A 262 4.59 -27.13 6.27
C ASN A 262 3.46 -26.26 5.70
N PHE A 263 2.91 -26.66 4.54
CA PHE A 263 1.67 -26.06 4.02
C PHE A 263 0.66 -27.16 3.73
N GLN A 264 -0.24 -27.38 4.69
CA GLN A 264 -1.25 -28.43 4.65
C GLN A 264 -2.56 -27.91 5.24
N LEU A 265 -3.64 -28.08 4.49
CA LEU A 265 -5.01 -27.75 4.89
C LEU A 265 -5.88 -29.01 4.87
N GLN A 266 -6.82 -29.10 5.80
CA GLN A 266 -7.83 -30.15 5.84
C GLN A 266 -8.70 -30.17 4.58
N TYR A 267 -8.97 -28.98 4.00
CA TYR A 267 -9.77 -28.85 2.78
C TYR A 267 -8.99 -28.19 1.63
N PRO A 268 -9.41 -28.41 0.37
CA PRO A 268 -8.75 -27.77 -0.76
C PRO A 268 -8.81 -26.24 -0.64
N LEU A 269 -7.71 -25.56 -0.96
CA LEU A 269 -7.56 -24.11 -0.90
C LEU A 269 -8.66 -23.39 -1.69
N THR A 270 -9.13 -23.97 -2.79
CA THR A 270 -10.22 -23.42 -3.61
C THR A 270 -11.57 -23.37 -2.90
N LYS A 271 -11.75 -24.14 -1.81
CA LYS A 271 -12.94 -24.07 -0.95
C LYS A 271 -12.97 -22.73 -0.20
N TYR A 272 -11.82 -22.33 0.34
CA TYR A 272 -11.67 -21.11 1.11
C TYR A 272 -11.49 -19.88 0.22
N LEU A 273 -10.58 -19.99 -0.74
CA LEU A 273 -10.11 -18.88 -1.59
C LEU A 273 -10.33 -19.21 -3.07
N PRO A 274 -11.59 -19.24 -3.54
CA PRO A 274 -11.94 -19.70 -4.89
C PRO A 274 -11.40 -18.81 -6.02
N LYS A 275 -10.96 -17.58 -5.70
CA LYS A 275 -10.41 -16.61 -6.67
C LYS A 275 -8.90 -16.45 -6.58
N LEU A 276 -8.22 -17.23 -5.74
CA LEU A 276 -6.78 -17.10 -5.53
C LEU A 276 -6.01 -17.50 -6.79
N ARG A 277 -5.24 -16.57 -7.33
CA ARG A 277 -4.41 -16.75 -8.53
C ARG A 277 -2.94 -16.82 -8.22
N VAL A 278 -2.51 -16.13 -7.16
CA VAL A 278 -1.10 -16.04 -6.77
C VAL A 278 -0.97 -16.42 -5.30
N LEU A 279 -0.14 -17.43 -5.05
CA LEU A 279 0.33 -17.81 -3.72
C LEU A 279 1.86 -17.72 -3.71
N ASN A 280 2.41 -16.79 -2.94
CA ASN A 280 3.86 -16.64 -2.83
C ASN A 280 4.36 -17.26 -1.52
N LEU A 281 5.10 -18.37 -1.62
CA LEU A 281 5.74 -19.07 -0.50
C LEU A 281 7.27 -18.99 -0.61
N GLN A 282 7.81 -18.03 -1.36
CA GLN A 282 9.26 -17.89 -1.54
C GLN A 282 10.00 -17.68 -0.22
N ASP A 283 11.26 -18.09 -0.20
CA ASP A 283 12.20 -17.86 0.90
C ASP A 283 11.66 -18.34 2.26
N ASN A 284 10.90 -19.44 2.27
CA ASN A 284 10.56 -20.20 3.46
C ASN A 284 11.52 -21.40 3.56
N PRO A 285 12.70 -21.24 4.19
CA PRO A 285 13.73 -22.29 4.19
C PRO A 285 13.33 -23.51 5.03
N LEU A 286 12.31 -23.40 5.88
CA LEU A 286 11.78 -24.53 6.65
C LEU A 286 10.72 -25.31 5.88
N LEU A 287 10.25 -24.79 4.72
CA LEU A 287 9.17 -25.39 3.97
C LEU A 287 9.66 -26.63 3.24
N THR A 288 9.33 -27.79 3.79
CA THR A 288 9.80 -29.10 3.29
C THR A 288 8.69 -29.92 2.63
N PHE A 289 7.43 -29.56 2.84
CA PHE A 289 6.28 -30.32 2.36
C PHE A 289 5.11 -29.42 1.93
N LEU A 290 4.54 -29.73 0.75
CA LEU A 290 3.25 -29.25 0.28
C LEU A 290 2.29 -30.43 0.18
N ASP A 291 1.12 -30.30 0.81
CA ASP A 291 0.09 -31.31 0.68
C ASP A 291 -0.66 -31.16 -0.65
N VAL A 292 -0.66 -32.22 -1.46
CA VAL A 292 -1.36 -32.29 -2.74
C VAL A 292 -2.86 -32.04 -2.61
N HIS A 293 -3.48 -32.52 -1.52
CA HIS A 293 -4.92 -32.35 -1.31
C HIS A 293 -5.29 -30.86 -1.17
N THR A 294 -4.42 -30.06 -0.55
CA THR A 294 -4.58 -28.61 -0.41
C THR A 294 -4.73 -27.92 -1.77
N PHE A 295 -4.05 -28.40 -2.81
CA PHE A 295 -4.07 -27.79 -4.15
C PHE A 295 -5.09 -28.39 -5.11
N ARG A 296 -5.89 -29.36 -4.65
CA ARG A 296 -6.89 -30.04 -5.50
C ARG A 296 -7.83 -29.01 -6.13
N ARG A 297 -7.98 -29.07 -7.47
CA ARG A 297 -8.79 -28.15 -8.30
C ARG A 297 -8.24 -26.71 -8.45
N ALA A 298 -7.05 -26.41 -7.95
CA ALA A 298 -6.42 -25.08 -8.08
C ALA A 298 -5.71 -24.88 -9.43
N HIS A 299 -6.37 -25.21 -10.55
CA HIS A 299 -5.79 -25.24 -11.90
C HIS A 299 -5.32 -23.88 -12.44
N HIS A 300 -5.74 -22.78 -11.82
CA HIS A 300 -5.41 -21.41 -12.21
C HIS A 300 -4.40 -20.75 -11.26
N LEU A 301 -3.92 -21.49 -10.26
CA LEU A 301 -3.05 -20.99 -9.23
C LEU A 301 -1.58 -21.04 -9.68
N THR A 302 -0.90 -19.91 -9.50
CA THR A 302 0.56 -19.82 -9.59
C THR A 302 1.14 -19.82 -8.18
N VAL A 303 2.01 -20.79 -7.89
CA VAL A 303 2.69 -20.93 -6.60
C VAL A 303 4.18 -20.66 -6.77
N TYR A 304 4.69 -19.65 -6.07
CA TYR A 304 6.11 -19.31 -6.09
C TYR A 304 6.83 -20.00 -4.92
N LEU A 305 7.86 -20.78 -5.21
CA LEU A 305 8.51 -21.71 -4.26
C LEU A 305 10.04 -21.55 -4.20
N SER A 306 10.59 -20.50 -4.80
CA SER A 306 12.05 -20.27 -4.78
C SER A 306 12.54 -20.06 -3.35
N GLY A 307 13.68 -20.62 -2.96
CA GLY A 307 14.21 -20.48 -1.59
C GLY A 307 13.56 -21.38 -0.54
N THR A 308 12.85 -22.43 -0.95
CA THR A 308 12.28 -23.48 -0.07
C THR A 308 13.14 -24.74 -0.08
N GLN A 309 12.93 -25.66 0.87
CA GLN A 309 13.61 -26.97 0.95
C GLN A 309 12.73 -28.11 0.42
N LEU A 310 11.81 -27.82 -0.50
CA LEU A 310 10.93 -28.82 -1.08
C LEU A 310 11.72 -29.85 -1.88
N VAL A 311 11.57 -31.12 -1.49
CA VAL A 311 12.18 -32.26 -2.20
C VAL A 311 11.56 -32.37 -3.60
N GLU A 312 12.38 -32.65 -4.62
CA GLU A 312 11.92 -32.79 -6.02
C GLU A 312 10.73 -33.76 -6.16
N TYR A 313 10.71 -34.83 -5.37
CA TYR A 313 9.60 -35.79 -5.34
C TYR A 313 8.25 -35.15 -4.97
N ASN A 314 8.20 -34.32 -3.93
CA ASN A 314 6.96 -33.63 -3.53
C ASN A 314 6.47 -32.68 -4.63
N ARG A 315 7.41 -32.03 -5.33
CA ARG A 315 7.09 -31.19 -6.49
C ARG A 315 6.38 -31.98 -7.59
N HIS A 316 6.94 -33.13 -7.96
CA HIS A 316 6.35 -33.99 -8.99
C HIS A 316 4.93 -34.42 -8.63
N GLN A 317 4.72 -34.83 -7.38
CA GLN A 317 3.40 -35.21 -6.88
C GLN A 317 2.36 -34.08 -7.04
N VAL A 318 2.70 -32.84 -6.66
CA VAL A 318 1.76 -31.71 -6.77
C VAL A 318 1.44 -31.40 -8.24
N THR A 319 2.45 -31.38 -9.12
CA THR A 319 2.24 -31.09 -10.55
C THR A 319 1.44 -32.17 -11.28
N GLU A 320 1.66 -33.44 -10.95
CA GLU A 320 0.94 -34.56 -11.55
C GLU A 320 -0.51 -34.62 -11.07
N ALA A 321 -0.74 -34.37 -9.79
CA ALA A 321 -2.06 -34.45 -9.19
C ALA A 321 -2.94 -33.23 -9.46
N VAL A 322 -2.37 -32.07 -9.82
CA VAL A 322 -3.10 -30.84 -10.11
C VAL A 322 -2.72 -30.28 -11.49
N PRO A 323 -3.24 -30.85 -12.58
CA PRO A 323 -2.96 -30.36 -13.92
C PRO A 323 -3.27 -28.87 -14.07
N GLY A 324 -2.36 -28.08 -14.62
CA GLY A 324 -2.53 -26.63 -14.83
C GLY A 324 -2.01 -25.74 -13.68
N ILE A 325 -1.72 -26.29 -12.50
CA ILE A 325 -1.02 -25.51 -11.47
C ILE A 325 0.37 -25.09 -11.98
N THR A 326 0.72 -23.81 -11.79
CA THR A 326 2.03 -23.31 -12.20
C THR A 326 2.94 -23.19 -10.98
N LEU A 327 3.93 -24.07 -10.86
CA LEU A 327 4.96 -23.99 -9.82
C LEU A 327 6.20 -23.25 -10.33
N VAL A 328 6.48 -22.08 -9.76
CA VAL A 328 7.61 -21.23 -10.16
C VAL A 328 8.76 -21.39 -9.18
N MET A 329 9.85 -21.97 -9.66
CA MET A 329 11.12 -22.07 -8.93
C MET A 329 12.25 -21.50 -9.79
N LYS A 330 12.86 -20.40 -9.36
CA LYS A 330 14.18 -20.00 -9.86
C LYS A 330 15.21 -20.67 -8.98
N ARG A 331 15.99 -21.60 -9.56
CA ARG A 331 17.21 -22.07 -8.92
C ARG A 331 18.19 -20.90 -8.95
N TYR A 332 18.55 -20.37 -7.79
CA TYR A 332 19.79 -19.61 -7.69
C TYR A 332 20.91 -20.62 -7.80
N SER A 333 21.46 -20.78 -9.00
CA SER A 333 22.77 -21.40 -9.17
C SER A 333 23.76 -20.49 -8.46
N ILE A 334 24.23 -20.92 -7.29
CA ILE A 334 25.36 -20.32 -6.60
C ILE A 334 26.57 -20.60 -7.51
N SER A 335 26.99 -19.59 -8.26
CA SER A 335 28.23 -19.57 -9.04
C SER A 335 29.41 -19.22 -8.16
#